data_AF-A0A7S2K942-F1
#
_entry.id   AF-A0A7S2K942-F1
#
_cell.length_a   1.000
_cell.length_b   1.000
_cell.length_c   1.000
_cell.angle_alpha   90.00
_cell.angle_beta   90.00
_cell.angle_gamma   90.00
#
_symmetry.space_group_name_H-M   'P 1'
#
loop_
_entity.id
_entity.type
_entity.pdbx_description
1 polymer ?
#
loop_
_entity_poly.entity_id
_entity_poly.type
_entity_poly.pdbx_seq_one_letter_code
_entity_poly.pdbx_strand_id
1 'polypeptide(L)'
;PRLHGGGPRARRPCVPGERCSARFMPAPRRPECGGLAGEGCQGPRLQARQQIRLALIDVAATRIFASGSAGFGPADHSEQRLEESLDKEIRVVGSDASVFLVDVELACMAAWLRRALEKHGTDEKIRVPLPRVVLCSVFKYCRWYRKKTSNVIPLPLRGDTCEACGASAWDQAFVRNMEKALFWKVFVAAEYLEIPGLSSLCFAACRLSTLGRSTEQVKWEYNMTTDDLTPEEEADIATMWADLRRQETSEFAGVAVFMHQFAASGKRVGIDVWESSVVPHVQEFIANTMRRTLKPKSFRQASWRALVSADWRKLIEAPADIRQDPFIVFAAMEASSGLAFRHATEALRSDRNCALWASELGG
;
A
#
# COMPACT_ATOMS: atom_id res chain seq x y z
N PRO A 1 23.65 -5.43 61.45
CA PRO A 1 23.53 -5.54 62.91
C PRO A 1 23.14 -4.19 63.54
N ARG A 2 22.01 -4.18 64.28
CA ARG A 2 21.48 -3.12 65.17
C ARG A 2 20.90 -1.87 64.49
N LEU A 3 19.83 -1.19 64.97
CA LEU A 3 18.82 -1.40 66.02
C LEU A 3 17.71 -0.31 65.84
N HIS A 4 16.59 -0.52 66.52
CA HIS A 4 15.31 0.21 66.60
C HIS A 4 15.25 1.73 66.93
N GLY A 5 14.08 2.32 66.65
CA GLY A 5 13.40 3.42 67.39
C GLY A 5 12.70 4.40 66.43
N GLY A 6 11.39 4.74 66.45
CA GLY A 6 10.35 4.71 67.47
C GLY A 6 10.00 6.12 67.96
N GLY A 7 8.95 6.78 67.43
CA GLY A 7 8.35 7.97 68.07
C GLY A 7 7.56 8.95 67.16
N PRO A 8 6.33 9.40 67.52
CA PRO A 8 5.36 10.09 66.64
C PRO A 8 5.06 11.56 67.06
N ARG A 9 4.29 12.31 66.23
CA ARG A 9 3.50 13.55 66.56
C ARG A 9 2.83 14.05 65.26
N ALA A 10 1.66 14.70 65.19
CA ALA A 10 0.50 14.92 66.04
C ALA A 10 -0.58 15.54 65.14
N ARG A 11 -1.86 15.27 65.43
CA ARG A 11 -3.07 15.81 64.77
C ARG A 11 -3.34 17.28 65.15
N ARG A 12 -4.09 18.02 64.32
CA ARG A 12 -5.25 18.90 64.72
C ARG A 12 -5.97 19.54 63.49
N PRO A 13 -7.20 20.11 63.63
CA PRO A 13 -8.39 19.60 62.94
C PRO A 13 -9.25 20.65 62.19
N CYS A 14 -10.28 20.18 61.49
CA CYS A 14 -11.33 20.99 60.83
C CYS A 14 -12.45 21.42 61.81
N VAL A 15 -13.08 22.58 61.53
CA VAL A 15 -14.30 23.09 62.19
C VAL A 15 -15.31 23.57 61.11
N PRO A 16 -16.65 23.48 61.29
CA PRO A 16 -17.67 23.60 60.23
C PRO A 16 -18.72 24.75 60.38
N GLY A 17 -19.56 24.96 59.34
CA GLY A 17 -20.84 25.72 59.32
C GLY A 17 -20.87 26.87 58.28
N GLU A 18 -21.93 27.26 57.54
CA GLU A 18 -23.34 26.83 57.37
C GLU A 18 -24.03 27.67 56.23
N ARG A 19 -25.12 27.15 55.60
CA ARG A 19 -26.27 27.80 54.84
C ARG A 19 -26.11 28.19 53.33
N CYS A 20 -26.82 27.53 52.38
CA CYS A 20 -28.21 27.72 51.83
C CYS A 20 -28.32 28.84 50.77
N SER A 21 -28.99 28.82 49.60
CA SER A 21 -30.02 27.96 48.95
C SER A 21 -30.22 28.33 47.44
N ALA A 22 -31.02 27.51 46.71
CA ALA A 22 -31.81 27.71 45.45
C ALA A 22 -31.23 27.13 44.14
N ARG A 23 -31.97 26.44 43.23
CA ARG A 23 -33.35 25.89 43.09
C ARG A 23 -33.38 24.87 41.91
N PHE A 24 -34.15 23.77 42.03
CA PHE A 24 -34.95 22.97 41.04
C PHE A 24 -34.31 22.48 39.68
N MET A 25 -34.02 21.17 39.45
CA MET A 25 -34.83 19.95 39.04
C MET A 25 -34.98 19.75 37.50
N PRO A 26 -35.16 18.53 36.91
CA PRO A 26 -34.51 17.20 37.13
C PRO A 26 -34.28 16.32 35.85
N ALA A 27 -33.78 15.08 36.08
CA ALA A 27 -33.94 13.81 35.32
C ALA A 27 -32.80 13.34 34.36
N PRO A 28 -32.68 12.02 34.05
CA PRO A 28 -32.79 10.85 34.93
C PRO A 28 -31.65 9.80 34.77
N ARG A 29 -31.42 9.07 35.87
CA ARG A 29 -31.08 7.63 36.02
C ARG A 29 -30.06 6.97 35.08
N ARG A 30 -28.91 6.60 35.67
CA ARG A 30 -28.18 5.37 35.31
C ARG A 30 -28.86 4.15 35.95
N PRO A 31 -28.78 2.95 35.36
CA PRO A 31 -28.67 1.73 36.11
C PRO A 31 -27.20 1.33 36.27
N GLU A 32 -26.93 0.79 37.44
CA GLU A 32 -25.64 0.39 37.99
C GLU A 32 -25.09 -0.87 37.30
N CYS A 33 -23.80 -0.87 36.97
CA CYS A 33 -23.06 -2.11 36.71
C CYS A 33 -22.43 -2.57 38.03
N GLY A 34 -22.94 -3.68 38.57
CA GLY A 34 -22.23 -4.54 39.50
C GLY A 34 -21.03 -5.19 38.81
N GLY A 35 -19.95 -5.36 39.58
CA GLY A 35 -18.59 -5.57 39.07
C GLY A 35 -18.32 -6.92 38.43
N LEU A 36 -17.13 -7.01 37.83
CA LEU A 36 -16.04 -7.89 38.25
C LEU A 36 -14.76 -7.47 37.52
N ALA A 37 -13.63 -7.81 38.13
CA ALA A 37 -12.33 -7.19 37.98
C ALA A 37 -11.62 -7.39 36.63
N GLY A 38 -10.74 -6.43 36.31
CA GLY A 38 -9.49 -6.67 35.62
C GLY A 38 -9.52 -6.58 34.10
N GLU A 39 -9.27 -5.37 33.57
CA GLU A 39 -8.22 -5.10 32.58
C GLU A 39 -8.27 -3.62 32.19
N GLY A 40 -7.09 -3.00 32.12
CA GLY A 40 -6.93 -1.57 31.93
C GLY A 40 -7.51 -1.08 30.61
N CYS A 41 -8.40 -0.09 30.70
CA CYS A 41 -8.90 0.70 29.58
C CYS A 41 -7.74 1.32 28.78
N GLN A 42 -7.36 0.70 27.66
CA GLN A 42 -6.67 1.39 26.57
C GLN A 42 -7.73 1.85 25.57
N GLY A 43 -7.94 3.16 25.49
CA GLY A 43 -9.02 3.75 24.70
C GLY A 43 -8.90 3.52 23.19
N PRO A 44 -9.99 3.80 22.43
CA PRO A 44 -10.09 3.57 20.97
C PRO A 44 -9.08 4.34 20.11
N ARG A 45 -8.30 5.26 20.70
CA ARG A 45 -7.18 5.97 20.05
C ARG A 45 -5.90 5.11 19.91
N LEU A 46 -5.74 4.03 20.68
CA LEU A 46 -4.61 3.10 20.51
C LEU A 46 -4.90 2.01 19.46
N GLN A 47 -6.15 1.54 19.34
CA GLN A 47 -6.56 0.61 18.27
C GLN A 47 -6.54 1.28 16.89
N ALA A 48 -6.91 2.56 16.78
CA ALA A 48 -6.74 3.33 15.56
C ALA A 48 -5.25 3.52 15.18
N ARG A 49 -4.35 3.57 16.17
CA ARG A 49 -2.89 3.64 15.94
C ARG A 49 -2.26 2.29 15.59
N GLN A 50 -2.93 1.17 15.84
CA GLN A 50 -2.49 -0.16 15.42
C GLN A 50 -2.98 -0.50 14.01
N GLN A 51 -4.17 -0.05 13.60
CA GLN A 51 -4.63 -0.20 12.21
C GLN A 51 -3.88 0.68 11.20
N ILE A 52 -3.22 1.76 11.66
CA ILE A 52 -2.33 2.60 10.84
C ILE A 52 -0.90 2.03 10.73
N ARG A 53 -0.56 0.97 11.49
CA ARG A 53 0.83 0.52 11.71
C ARG A 53 1.27 -0.66 10.83
N LEU A 54 0.33 -1.39 10.24
CA LEU A 54 0.59 -2.45 9.24
C LEU A 54 0.60 -1.90 7.79
N ALA A 55 0.59 -0.59 7.66
CA ALA A 55 0.52 0.18 6.42
C ALA A 55 1.90 0.40 5.73
N LEU A 56 2.91 -0.41 6.01
CA LEU A 56 4.23 -0.30 5.35
C LEU A 56 4.26 -0.91 3.93
N ILE A 57 3.09 -1.32 3.43
CA ILE A 57 2.76 -1.79 2.08
C ILE A 57 1.62 -0.91 1.48
N ASP A 58 1.34 0.24 2.09
CA ASP A 58 0.11 1.01 1.84
C ASP A 58 0.28 2.07 0.74
N VAL A 59 0.62 1.58 -0.44
CA VAL A 59 0.17 2.18 -1.71
C VAL A 59 -0.71 1.18 -2.48
N ALA A 60 -0.50 -0.13 -2.26
CA ALA A 60 -1.35 -1.19 -2.80
C ALA A 60 -2.40 -1.70 -1.79
N ALA A 61 -2.06 -1.79 -0.49
CA ALA A 61 -2.95 -2.39 0.51
C ALA A 61 -4.21 -1.56 0.86
N THR A 62 -4.16 -0.23 0.77
CA THR A 62 -5.33 0.64 1.01
C THR A 62 -6.43 0.35 -0.02
N ARG A 63 -6.07 -0.12 -1.23
CA ARG A 63 -7.03 -0.43 -2.30
C ARG A 63 -7.64 -1.82 -2.15
N ILE A 64 -6.90 -2.78 -1.59
CA ILE A 64 -7.39 -4.14 -1.30
C ILE A 64 -8.52 -4.13 -0.25
N PHE A 65 -8.51 -3.19 0.71
CA PHE A 65 -9.55 -3.11 1.74
C PHE A 65 -10.56 -1.95 1.58
N ALA A 66 -10.22 -0.84 0.91
CA ALA A 66 -11.18 0.25 0.67
C ALA A 66 -12.21 -0.07 -0.43
N SER A 67 -11.97 -1.07 -1.27
CA SER A 67 -12.94 -1.55 -2.28
C SER A 67 -13.99 -2.52 -1.70
N GLY A 68 -13.87 -2.91 -0.43
CA GLY A 68 -14.73 -3.92 0.21
C GLY A 68 -15.89 -3.41 1.06
N SER A 69 -16.16 -2.10 1.10
CA SER A 69 -17.25 -1.57 1.94
C SER A 69 -17.96 -0.33 1.37
N ALA A 70 -18.33 -0.36 0.10
CA ALA A 70 -19.53 0.35 -0.34
C ALA A 70 -20.72 -0.60 -0.08
N GLY A 71 -21.63 -0.19 0.81
CA GLY A 71 -22.71 -1.03 1.32
C GLY A 71 -23.56 -1.65 0.21
N PHE A 72 -23.97 -2.90 0.43
CA PHE A 72 -25.01 -3.59 -0.32
C PHE A 72 -26.31 -2.76 -0.28
N GLY A 73 -26.49 -1.89 -1.27
CA GLY A 73 -27.80 -1.44 -1.71
C GLY A 73 -28.51 -2.57 -2.46
N PRO A 74 -29.82 -2.44 -2.73
CA PRO A 74 -30.55 -3.43 -3.53
C PRO A 74 -29.87 -3.61 -4.89
N ALA A 75 -29.74 -4.87 -5.34
CA ALA A 75 -29.06 -5.26 -6.58
C ALA A 75 -29.50 -4.37 -7.75
N ASP A 76 -28.55 -3.65 -8.34
CA ASP A 76 -28.77 -2.76 -9.48
C ASP A 76 -28.98 -3.60 -10.75
N HIS A 77 -29.70 -3.07 -11.74
CA HIS A 77 -30.04 -3.79 -12.98
C HIS A 77 -28.81 -4.27 -13.79
N SER A 78 -27.64 -3.67 -13.54
CA SER A 78 -26.35 -4.06 -14.14
C SER A 78 -25.78 -5.37 -13.61
N GLU A 79 -25.99 -5.70 -12.33
CA GLU A 79 -25.50 -6.96 -11.74
C GLU A 79 -26.30 -8.16 -12.25
N GLN A 80 -27.64 -8.03 -12.32
CA GLN A 80 -28.52 -9.07 -12.88
C GLN A 80 -28.18 -9.38 -14.35
N ARG A 81 -27.83 -8.35 -15.14
CA ARG A 81 -27.45 -8.52 -16.55
C ARG A 81 -26.13 -9.30 -16.72
N LEU A 82 -25.24 -9.26 -15.73
CA LEU A 82 -23.98 -10.01 -15.76
C LEU A 82 -24.17 -11.46 -15.33
N GLU A 83 -25.01 -11.73 -14.33
CA GLU A 83 -25.34 -13.10 -13.88
C GLU A 83 -25.97 -13.94 -15.01
N GLU A 84 -26.84 -13.33 -15.83
CA GLU A 84 -27.41 -13.98 -17.02
C GLU A 84 -26.39 -14.25 -18.15
N SER A 85 -25.18 -13.70 -18.05
CA SER A 85 -24.14 -13.75 -19.10
C SER A 85 -22.88 -14.51 -18.69
N LEU A 86 -22.88 -15.21 -17.55
CA LEU A 86 -21.71 -15.92 -17.03
C LEU A 86 -21.14 -16.97 -17.99
N ASP A 87 -21.98 -17.54 -18.84
CA ASP A 87 -21.61 -18.52 -19.88
C ASP A 87 -21.16 -17.88 -21.21
N LYS A 88 -21.17 -16.54 -21.32
CA LYS A 88 -20.71 -15.82 -22.52
C LYS A 88 -19.20 -15.60 -22.48
N GLU A 89 -18.62 -15.53 -23.67
CA GLU A 89 -17.22 -15.12 -23.86
C GLU A 89 -17.15 -13.63 -24.23
N ILE A 90 -16.18 -12.93 -23.63
CA ILE A 90 -15.84 -11.55 -23.94
C ILE A 90 -14.54 -11.48 -24.76
N ARG A 91 -14.38 -10.39 -25.52
CA ARG A 91 -13.17 -10.14 -26.33
C ARG A 91 -12.27 -9.13 -25.63
N VAL A 92 -11.20 -9.61 -25.01
CA VAL A 92 -10.16 -8.75 -24.43
C VAL A 92 -9.02 -8.57 -25.44
N VAL A 93 -8.65 -7.33 -25.72
CA VAL A 93 -7.60 -6.98 -26.69
C VAL A 93 -6.40 -6.40 -25.94
N GLY A 94 -5.25 -7.06 -26.04
CA GLY A 94 -3.99 -6.60 -25.46
C GLY A 94 -3.32 -5.46 -26.23
N SER A 95 -2.26 -4.89 -25.67
CA SER A 95 -1.52 -3.77 -26.26
C SER A 95 -0.76 -4.12 -27.54
N ASP A 96 -0.49 -5.41 -27.76
CA ASP A 96 0.11 -5.98 -28.97
C ASP A 96 -0.95 -6.44 -29.99
N ALA A 97 -2.18 -5.94 -29.87
CA ALA A 97 -3.35 -6.31 -30.68
C ALA A 97 -3.74 -7.80 -30.58
N SER A 98 -3.19 -8.55 -29.62
CA SER A 98 -3.63 -9.92 -29.35
C SER A 98 -5.06 -9.93 -28.82
N VAL A 99 -5.88 -10.89 -29.29
CA VAL A 99 -7.27 -11.05 -28.88
C VAL A 99 -7.41 -12.30 -28.04
N PHE A 100 -8.04 -12.15 -26.88
CA PHE A 100 -8.40 -13.23 -25.96
C PHE A 100 -9.91 -13.37 -25.91
N LEU A 101 -10.39 -14.60 -26.08
CA LEU A 101 -11.74 -15.00 -25.73
C LEU A 101 -11.71 -15.53 -24.30
N VAL A 102 -12.50 -14.92 -23.43
CA VAL A 102 -12.47 -15.16 -22.00
C VAL A 102 -13.88 -15.21 -21.47
N ASP A 103 -14.22 -16.24 -20.69
CA ASP A 103 -15.51 -16.35 -20.01
C ASP A 103 -15.76 -15.12 -19.12
N VAL A 104 -16.99 -14.60 -19.11
CA VAL A 104 -17.39 -13.49 -18.22
C VAL A 104 -17.04 -13.79 -16.77
N GLU A 105 -17.29 -15.02 -16.29
CA GLU A 105 -16.96 -15.46 -14.93
C GLU A 105 -15.45 -15.27 -14.62
N LEU A 106 -14.57 -15.63 -15.56
CA LEU A 106 -13.13 -15.50 -15.39
C LEU A 106 -12.69 -14.03 -15.46
N ALA A 107 -13.28 -13.26 -16.37
CA ALA A 107 -13.03 -11.83 -16.49
C ALA A 107 -13.44 -11.07 -15.21
N CYS A 108 -14.56 -11.44 -14.59
CA CYS A 108 -15.06 -10.81 -13.36
C CYS A 108 -14.19 -11.04 -12.12
N MET A 109 -13.22 -11.97 -12.17
CA MET A 109 -12.19 -12.08 -11.12
C MET A 109 -11.27 -10.86 -11.06
N ALA A 110 -11.19 -10.09 -12.15
CA ALA A 110 -10.53 -8.79 -12.20
C ALA A 110 -11.59 -7.70 -11.99
N ALA A 111 -11.51 -6.97 -10.88
CA ALA A 111 -12.52 -5.95 -10.57
C ALA A 111 -12.54 -4.83 -11.63
N TRP A 112 -11.39 -4.52 -12.24
CA TRP A 112 -11.32 -3.58 -13.35
C TRP A 112 -12.12 -4.05 -14.57
N LEU A 113 -11.95 -5.32 -14.97
CA LEU A 113 -12.68 -5.90 -16.11
C LEU A 113 -14.17 -6.01 -15.82
N ARG A 114 -14.54 -6.39 -14.59
CA ARG A 114 -15.93 -6.40 -14.14
C ARG A 114 -16.60 -5.04 -14.36
N ARG A 115 -16.00 -3.96 -13.85
CA ARG A 115 -16.54 -2.60 -14.04
C ARG A 115 -16.58 -2.16 -15.51
N ALA A 116 -15.59 -2.58 -16.30
CA ALA A 116 -15.59 -2.33 -17.74
C ALA A 116 -16.79 -3.03 -18.43
N LEU A 117 -17.08 -4.27 -18.06
CA LEU A 117 -18.24 -5.02 -18.58
C LEU A 117 -19.58 -4.43 -18.12
N GLU A 118 -19.68 -3.99 -16.87
CA GLU A 118 -20.89 -3.32 -16.34
C GLU A 118 -21.21 -2.04 -17.14
N LYS A 119 -20.18 -1.32 -17.58
CA LYS A 119 -20.31 -0.06 -18.33
C LYS A 119 -20.56 -0.27 -19.83
N HIS A 120 -19.86 -1.21 -20.46
CA HIS A 120 -19.81 -1.36 -21.92
C HIS A 120 -20.60 -2.57 -22.45
N GLY A 121 -21.05 -3.47 -21.58
CA GLY A 121 -21.65 -4.74 -21.95
C GLY A 121 -20.62 -5.78 -22.41
N THR A 122 -21.11 -6.96 -22.81
CA THR A 122 -20.28 -8.13 -23.18
C THR A 122 -19.96 -8.21 -24.68
N ASP A 123 -20.68 -7.46 -25.51
CA ASP A 123 -20.53 -7.49 -26.98
C ASP A 123 -19.35 -6.63 -27.49
N GLU A 124 -18.91 -5.65 -26.69
CA GLU A 124 -17.81 -4.75 -27.05
C GLU A 124 -16.43 -5.35 -26.78
N LYS A 125 -15.43 -4.93 -27.58
CA LYS A 125 -14.03 -5.31 -27.37
C LYS A 125 -13.42 -4.46 -26.26
N ILE A 126 -13.03 -5.08 -25.16
CA ILE A 126 -12.35 -4.40 -24.05
C ILE A 126 -10.84 -4.34 -24.34
N ARG A 127 -10.30 -3.13 -24.42
CA ARG A 127 -8.85 -2.93 -24.62
C ARG A 127 -8.13 -2.80 -23.28
N VAL A 128 -7.03 -3.52 -23.14
CA VAL A 128 -6.19 -3.52 -21.94
C VAL A 128 -4.75 -3.19 -22.34
N PRO A 129 -4.06 -2.25 -21.66
CA PRO A 129 -2.68 -1.86 -21.96
C PRO A 129 -1.67 -2.90 -21.47
N LEU A 130 -1.89 -4.18 -21.78
CA LEU A 130 -1.04 -5.30 -21.39
C LEU A 130 -0.73 -6.19 -22.59
N PRO A 131 0.52 -6.63 -22.76
CA PRO A 131 0.89 -7.50 -23.88
C PRO A 131 0.40 -8.93 -23.65
N ARG A 132 0.30 -9.71 -24.73
CA ARG A 132 -0.20 -11.10 -24.71
C ARG A 132 0.46 -11.97 -23.65
N VAL A 133 1.79 -11.90 -23.54
CA VAL A 133 2.57 -12.74 -22.61
C VAL A 133 2.18 -12.51 -21.14
N VAL A 134 1.78 -11.30 -20.77
CA VAL A 134 1.36 -10.95 -19.40
C VAL A 134 -0.08 -11.41 -19.18
N LEU A 135 -0.97 -11.10 -20.12
CA LEU A 135 -2.38 -11.52 -20.06
C LEU A 135 -2.54 -13.05 -20.00
N CYS A 136 -1.70 -13.81 -20.71
CA CYS A 136 -1.67 -15.27 -20.61
C CYS A 136 -1.42 -15.75 -19.18
N SER A 137 -0.46 -15.16 -18.47
CA SER A 137 -0.15 -15.51 -17.08
C SER A 137 -1.27 -15.12 -16.12
N VAL A 138 -1.86 -13.94 -16.32
CA VAL A 138 -3.00 -13.46 -15.52
C VAL A 138 -4.21 -14.40 -15.70
N PHE A 139 -4.62 -14.67 -16.93
CA PHE A 139 -5.78 -15.54 -17.18
C PHE A 139 -5.52 -17.00 -16.80
N LYS A 140 -4.26 -17.47 -16.86
CA LYS A 140 -3.88 -18.78 -16.30
C LYS A 140 -4.15 -18.84 -14.80
N TYR A 141 -3.85 -17.77 -14.07
CA TYR A 141 -4.15 -17.66 -12.64
C TYR A 141 -5.65 -17.65 -12.36
N CYS A 142 -6.40 -16.78 -13.04
CA CYS A 142 -7.86 -16.71 -12.89
C CYS A 142 -8.52 -18.06 -13.20
N ARG A 143 -8.09 -18.77 -14.26
CA ARG A 143 -8.62 -20.09 -14.61
C ARG A 143 -8.41 -21.13 -13.50
N TRP A 144 -7.26 -21.11 -12.83
CA TRP A 144 -6.97 -22.03 -11.73
C TRP A 144 -7.85 -21.78 -10.49
N TYR A 145 -8.25 -20.54 -10.28
CA TYR A 145 -9.01 -20.09 -9.12
C TYR A 145 -10.51 -19.90 -9.35
N ARG A 146 -11.00 -20.11 -10.58
CA ARG A 146 -12.41 -19.98 -11.00
C ARG A 146 -13.43 -20.54 -10.00
N LYS A 147 -13.19 -21.72 -9.42
CA LYS A 147 -14.12 -22.41 -8.50
C LYS A 147 -13.64 -22.48 -7.04
N LYS A 148 -12.69 -21.63 -6.64
CA LYS A 148 -12.06 -21.68 -5.31
C LYS A 148 -12.44 -20.43 -4.51
N THR A 149 -12.76 -20.62 -3.22
CA THR A 149 -13.45 -19.63 -2.39
C THR A 149 -12.64 -18.39 -2.01
N SER A 150 -11.31 -18.45 -2.04
CA SER A 150 -10.39 -17.30 -2.00
C SER A 150 -8.97 -17.82 -1.97
N ASN A 151 -8.04 -17.00 -2.45
CA ASN A 151 -6.60 -17.25 -2.50
C ASN A 151 -5.80 -16.02 -2.06
N VAL A 152 -6.44 -15.13 -1.31
CA VAL A 152 -5.79 -13.95 -0.77
C VAL A 152 -4.89 -14.36 0.39
N ILE A 153 -3.60 -14.11 0.24
CA ILE A 153 -2.62 -14.29 1.30
C ILE A 153 -2.81 -13.18 2.34
N PRO A 154 -3.05 -13.50 3.62
CA PRO A 154 -3.28 -12.48 4.64
C PRO A 154 -2.01 -11.66 4.91
N LEU A 155 -2.22 -10.37 5.18
CA LEU A 155 -1.19 -9.46 5.68
C LEU A 155 -1.46 -9.15 7.18
N PRO A 156 -0.43 -9.06 8.03
CA PRO A 156 0.98 -9.32 7.75
C PRO A 156 1.23 -10.80 7.42
N LEU A 157 2.32 -11.06 6.69
CA LEU A 157 2.72 -12.42 6.32
C LEU A 157 2.95 -13.27 7.57
N ARG A 158 2.40 -14.48 7.58
CA ARG A 158 2.39 -15.38 8.75
C ARG A 158 3.64 -16.25 8.89
N GLY A 159 4.66 -16.03 8.06
CA GLY A 159 5.92 -16.77 8.11
C GLY A 159 6.93 -16.29 7.08
N ASP A 160 8.03 -17.03 6.98
CA ASP A 160 9.19 -16.80 6.10
C ASP A 160 9.17 -17.67 4.83
N THR A 161 8.11 -18.46 4.64
CA THR A 161 7.89 -19.31 3.46
C THR A 161 6.51 -19.05 2.86
N CYS A 162 6.37 -19.33 1.56
CA CYS A 162 5.11 -19.14 0.84
C CYS A 162 4.00 -20.00 1.45
N GLU A 163 4.33 -21.23 1.84
CA GLU A 163 3.46 -22.19 2.53
C GLU A 163 2.95 -21.64 3.86
N ALA A 164 3.85 -21.14 4.70
CA ALA A 164 3.48 -20.57 6.00
C ALA A 164 2.60 -19.32 5.86
N CYS A 165 2.73 -18.60 4.74
CA CYS A 165 1.87 -17.48 4.39
C CYS A 165 0.51 -17.92 3.83
N GLY A 166 0.28 -19.20 3.54
CA GLY A 166 -0.97 -19.74 3.00
C GLY A 166 -1.00 -19.91 1.47
N ALA A 167 0.14 -19.80 0.78
CA ALA A 167 0.23 -20.09 -0.65
C ALA A 167 0.19 -21.61 -0.90
N SER A 168 -0.58 -22.03 -1.90
CA SER A 168 -0.65 -23.43 -2.31
C SER A 168 0.61 -23.87 -3.06
N ALA A 169 0.82 -25.19 -3.19
CA ALA A 169 1.92 -25.74 -4.02
C ALA A 169 1.84 -25.25 -5.48
N TRP A 170 0.63 -25.04 -6.01
CA TRP A 170 0.44 -24.51 -7.35
C TRP A 170 0.87 -23.05 -7.45
N ASP A 171 0.55 -22.22 -6.46
CA ASP A 171 0.96 -20.80 -6.44
C ASP A 171 2.47 -20.66 -6.45
N GLN A 172 3.14 -21.47 -5.64
CA GLN A 172 4.59 -21.48 -5.61
C GLN A 172 5.19 -21.91 -6.94
N ALA A 173 4.65 -22.95 -7.57
CA ALA A 173 5.08 -23.39 -8.89
C ALA A 173 4.80 -22.31 -9.95
N PHE A 174 3.64 -21.64 -9.86
CA PHE A 174 3.25 -20.57 -10.76
C PHE A 174 4.24 -19.40 -10.71
N VAL A 175 4.63 -18.96 -9.51
CA VAL A 175 5.63 -17.90 -9.33
C VAL A 175 7.03 -18.38 -9.72
N ARG A 176 7.46 -19.57 -9.24
CA ARG A 176 8.81 -20.11 -9.45
C ARG A 176 9.12 -20.35 -10.93
N ASN A 177 8.14 -20.79 -11.70
CA ASN A 177 8.30 -21.07 -13.13
C ASN A 177 8.23 -19.80 -14.00
N MET A 178 8.04 -18.63 -13.40
CA MET A 178 7.97 -17.36 -14.10
C MET A 178 9.34 -16.69 -14.14
N GLU A 179 9.76 -16.23 -15.32
CA GLU A 179 10.96 -15.39 -15.43
C GLU A 179 10.78 -14.10 -14.62
N LYS A 180 11.84 -13.63 -13.93
CA LYS A 180 11.79 -12.40 -13.12
C LYS A 180 11.24 -11.19 -13.87
N ALA A 181 11.65 -11.00 -15.13
CA ALA A 181 11.15 -9.89 -15.94
C ALA A 181 9.64 -10.00 -16.25
N LEU A 182 9.12 -11.22 -16.39
CA LEU A 182 7.69 -11.48 -16.55
C LEU A 182 6.94 -11.33 -15.22
N PHE A 183 7.52 -11.79 -14.11
CA PHE A 183 6.97 -11.67 -12.76
C PHE A 183 6.59 -10.23 -12.43
N TRP A 184 7.50 -9.28 -12.63
CA TRP A 184 7.21 -7.88 -12.34
C TRP A 184 6.10 -7.29 -13.22
N LYS A 185 6.01 -7.72 -14.50
CA LYS A 185 4.92 -7.29 -15.38
C LYS A 185 3.57 -7.90 -14.97
N VAL A 186 3.57 -9.15 -14.52
CA VAL A 186 2.38 -9.82 -13.98
C VAL A 186 1.94 -9.18 -12.67
N PHE A 187 2.88 -8.79 -11.81
CA PHE A 187 2.56 -8.07 -10.58
C PHE A 187 1.88 -6.73 -10.90
N VAL A 188 2.46 -5.92 -11.79
CA VAL A 188 1.82 -4.66 -12.23
C VAL A 188 0.43 -4.92 -12.83
N ALA A 189 0.28 -5.97 -13.64
CA ALA A 189 -1.01 -6.33 -14.23
C ALA A 189 -2.04 -6.74 -13.17
N ALA A 190 -1.63 -7.44 -12.11
CA ALA A 190 -2.50 -7.87 -11.02
C ALA A 190 -3.08 -6.67 -10.26
N GLU A 191 -2.23 -5.69 -9.96
CA GLU A 191 -2.64 -4.43 -9.33
C GLU A 191 -3.53 -3.59 -10.27
N TYR A 192 -3.15 -3.46 -11.54
CA TYR A 192 -3.93 -2.70 -12.52
C TYR A 192 -5.32 -3.29 -12.79
N LEU A 193 -5.39 -4.62 -12.92
CA LEU A 193 -6.65 -5.33 -13.16
C LEU A 193 -7.45 -5.55 -11.86
N GLU A 194 -6.86 -5.20 -10.70
CA GLU A 194 -7.42 -5.37 -9.38
C GLU A 194 -7.85 -6.83 -9.12
N ILE A 195 -6.85 -7.73 -9.10
CA ILE A 195 -7.02 -9.16 -8.80
C ILE A 195 -6.39 -9.45 -7.43
N PRO A 196 -7.15 -9.37 -6.31
CA PRO A 196 -6.59 -9.38 -4.96
C PRO A 196 -5.73 -10.61 -4.63
N GLY A 197 -6.16 -11.79 -5.09
CA GLY A 197 -5.40 -13.03 -4.90
C GLY A 197 -4.02 -12.98 -5.56
N LEU A 198 -3.96 -12.58 -6.83
CA LEU A 198 -2.72 -12.52 -7.59
C LEU A 198 -1.79 -11.45 -7.04
N SER A 199 -2.33 -10.29 -6.70
CA SER A 199 -1.65 -9.21 -6.01
C SER A 199 -1.00 -9.67 -4.70
N SER A 200 -1.77 -10.32 -3.83
CA SER A 200 -1.26 -10.82 -2.55
C SER A 200 -0.19 -11.90 -2.70
N LEU A 201 -0.31 -12.77 -3.72
CA LEU A 201 0.69 -13.77 -4.06
C LEU A 201 2.00 -13.13 -4.55
N CYS A 202 1.92 -12.17 -5.47
CA CYS A 202 3.09 -11.45 -5.96
C CYS A 202 3.77 -10.66 -4.83
N PHE A 203 2.99 -10.04 -3.95
CA PHE A 203 3.52 -9.36 -2.77
C PHE A 203 4.28 -10.30 -1.85
N ALA A 204 3.68 -11.44 -1.47
CA ALA A 204 4.30 -12.44 -0.62
C ALA A 204 5.59 -12.99 -1.25
N ALA A 205 5.55 -13.38 -2.52
CA ALA A 205 6.72 -13.86 -3.24
C ALA A 205 7.87 -12.84 -3.26
N CYS A 206 7.56 -11.57 -3.55
CA CYS A 206 8.55 -10.50 -3.54
C CYS A 206 9.17 -10.35 -2.15
N ARG A 207 8.34 -10.24 -1.11
CA ARG A 207 8.78 -10.05 0.26
C ARG A 207 9.70 -11.18 0.71
N LEU A 208 9.29 -12.42 0.48
CA LEU A 208 10.06 -13.61 0.86
C LEU A 208 11.37 -13.74 0.06
N SER A 209 11.41 -13.32 -1.20
CA SER A 209 12.64 -13.34 -2.02
C SER A 209 13.77 -12.44 -1.48
N THR A 210 13.40 -11.48 -0.62
CA THR A 210 14.32 -10.48 -0.04
C THR A 210 14.56 -10.69 1.45
N LEU A 211 13.89 -11.66 2.07
CA LEU A 211 13.96 -11.88 3.51
C LEU A 211 15.28 -12.55 3.92
N GLY A 212 15.99 -11.94 4.87
CA GLY A 212 17.24 -12.48 5.43
C GLY A 212 18.44 -12.31 4.49
N ARG A 213 18.37 -11.35 3.57
CA ARG A 213 19.39 -11.12 2.54
C ARG A 213 20.08 -9.79 2.75
N SER A 214 21.39 -9.80 2.52
CA SER A 214 22.17 -8.57 2.67
C SER A 214 21.83 -7.57 1.57
N THR A 215 22.07 -6.28 1.85
CA THR A 215 21.87 -5.21 0.89
C THR A 215 22.65 -5.45 -0.41
N GLU A 216 23.88 -5.96 -0.32
CA GLU A 216 24.75 -6.27 -1.46
C GLU A 216 24.18 -7.43 -2.30
N GLN A 217 23.68 -8.48 -1.65
CA GLN A 217 23.06 -9.61 -2.35
C GLN A 217 21.82 -9.17 -3.14
N VAL A 218 21.03 -8.26 -2.57
CA VAL A 218 19.84 -7.70 -3.22
C VAL A 218 20.25 -6.76 -4.37
N LYS A 219 21.21 -5.85 -4.16
CA LYS A 219 21.74 -4.97 -5.22
C LYS A 219 22.23 -5.77 -6.42
N TRP A 220 23.00 -6.84 -6.17
CA TRP A 220 23.55 -7.72 -7.20
C TRP A 220 22.46 -8.42 -8.00
N GLU A 221 21.53 -9.08 -7.32
CA GLU A 221 20.50 -9.88 -8.00
C GLU A 221 19.59 -9.05 -8.90
N TYR A 222 19.29 -7.82 -8.50
CA TYR A 222 18.40 -6.92 -9.24
C TYR A 222 19.14 -5.92 -10.13
N ASN A 223 20.47 -6.08 -10.27
CA ASN A 223 21.32 -5.26 -11.13
C ASN A 223 21.21 -3.75 -10.81
N MET A 224 21.21 -3.41 -9.52
CA MET A 224 21.07 -2.04 -8.98
C MET A 224 22.40 -1.54 -8.39
N THR A 225 23.39 -1.34 -9.24
CA THR A 225 24.80 -1.03 -8.85
C THR A 225 25.33 0.29 -9.43
N THR A 226 24.47 1.15 -10.00
CA THR A 226 24.93 2.27 -10.85
C THR A 226 25.07 3.62 -10.13
N ASP A 227 24.39 3.80 -9.00
CA ASP A 227 24.44 5.01 -8.16
C ASP A 227 24.53 4.54 -6.69
N ASP A 228 25.76 4.31 -6.21
CA ASP A 228 25.98 3.85 -4.85
C ASP A 228 25.77 5.00 -3.86
N LEU A 229 25.11 4.67 -2.75
CA LEU A 229 25.06 5.53 -1.57
C LEU A 229 26.48 5.75 -1.06
N THR A 230 26.80 6.97 -0.61
CA THR A 230 28.02 7.14 0.18
C THR A 230 27.89 6.32 1.49
N PRO A 231 28.99 5.86 2.10
CA PRO A 231 28.92 5.11 3.36
C PRO A 231 28.17 5.88 4.46
N GLU A 232 28.29 7.20 4.48
CA GLU A 232 27.56 8.10 5.38
C GLU A 232 26.06 8.09 5.08
N GLU A 233 25.66 8.31 3.81
CA GLU A 233 24.25 8.25 3.41
C GLU A 233 23.63 6.86 3.65
N GLU A 234 24.37 5.78 3.43
CA GLU A 234 23.90 4.42 3.70
C GLU A 234 23.68 4.19 5.19
N ALA A 235 24.58 4.67 6.05
CA ALA A 235 24.44 4.63 7.49
C ALA A 235 23.25 5.49 7.99
N ASP A 236 23.07 6.69 7.43
CA ASP A 236 21.96 7.58 7.75
C ASP A 236 20.63 6.95 7.36
N ILE A 237 20.52 6.45 6.13
CA ILE A 237 19.33 5.75 5.64
C ILE A 237 19.07 4.51 6.49
N ALA A 238 20.08 3.69 6.78
CA ALA A 238 19.92 2.51 7.64
C ALA A 238 19.40 2.89 9.03
N THR A 239 19.89 4.00 9.60
CA THR A 239 19.45 4.54 10.90
C THR A 239 18.02 5.06 10.84
N MET A 240 17.68 5.91 9.87
CA MET A 240 16.32 6.43 9.66
C MET A 240 15.31 5.29 9.48
N TRP A 241 15.70 4.25 8.73
CA TRP A 241 14.89 3.05 8.62
C TRP A 241 14.82 2.26 9.92
N ALA A 242 15.91 2.12 10.68
CA ALA A 242 15.88 1.45 11.98
C ALA A 242 14.94 2.17 12.97
N ASP A 243 14.89 3.51 12.93
CA ASP A 243 13.99 4.31 13.75
C ASP A 243 12.52 4.11 13.38
N LEU A 244 12.20 4.08 12.08
CA LEU A 244 10.88 3.66 11.59
C LEU A 244 10.54 2.24 12.08
N ARG A 245 11.56 1.37 12.22
CA ARG A 245 11.47 -0.07 12.53
C ARG A 245 11.48 -0.44 14.03
N ARG A 246 11.39 0.48 14.99
CA ARG A 246 10.94 0.13 16.38
C ARG A 246 9.49 -0.43 16.41
N GLN A 247 8.90 -0.76 15.26
CA GLN A 247 7.50 -1.09 15.08
C GLN A 247 7.20 -2.35 14.21
N GLU A 248 8.16 -2.98 13.50
CA GLU A 248 8.17 -4.37 12.93
C GLU A 248 9.22 -4.50 11.79
N THR A 249 9.68 -5.74 11.51
CA THR A 249 10.89 -6.02 10.72
C THR A 249 10.67 -6.10 9.20
N SER A 250 11.45 -5.31 8.44
CA SER A 250 11.81 -5.58 7.04
C SER A 250 13.21 -5.04 6.73
N GLU A 251 14.02 -5.81 6.00
CA GLU A 251 15.29 -5.36 5.44
C GLU A 251 15.00 -4.32 4.36
N PHE A 252 15.37 -3.08 4.64
CA PHE A 252 15.14 -1.91 3.80
C PHE A 252 15.42 -2.13 2.31
N ALA A 253 16.54 -2.80 1.99
CA ALA A 253 16.95 -3.08 0.62
C ALA A 253 15.85 -3.80 -0.18
N GLY A 254 15.12 -4.73 0.45
CA GLY A 254 14.01 -5.44 -0.19
C GLY A 254 12.85 -4.51 -0.58
N VAL A 255 12.51 -3.54 0.27
CA VAL A 255 11.44 -2.56 0.00
C VAL A 255 11.88 -1.59 -1.11
N ALA A 256 13.12 -1.11 -1.06
CA ALA A 256 13.68 -0.24 -2.09
C ALA A 256 13.64 -0.91 -3.47
N VAL A 257 14.14 -2.14 -3.57
CA VAL A 257 14.11 -2.90 -4.82
C VAL A 257 12.69 -3.18 -5.29
N PHE A 258 11.80 -3.57 -4.37
CA PHE A 258 10.39 -3.80 -4.69
C PHE A 258 9.76 -2.59 -5.37
N MET A 259 9.78 -1.43 -4.69
CA MET A 259 9.18 -0.20 -5.20
C MET A 259 9.73 0.19 -6.57
N HIS A 260 11.04 -0.05 -6.75
CA HIS A 260 11.74 0.33 -7.96
C HIS A 260 11.44 -0.59 -9.15
N GLN A 261 11.53 -1.91 -8.96
CA GLN A 261 11.26 -2.88 -10.02
C GLN A 261 9.80 -2.87 -10.46
N PHE A 262 8.90 -2.65 -9.50
CA PHE A 262 7.49 -2.50 -9.74
C PHE A 262 7.21 -1.26 -10.61
N ALA A 263 7.72 -0.08 -10.22
CA ALA A 263 7.60 1.15 -11.01
C ALA A 263 8.25 1.03 -12.40
N ALA A 264 9.47 0.47 -12.47
CA ALA A 264 10.18 0.27 -13.72
C ALA A 264 9.45 -0.68 -14.67
N SER A 265 8.77 -1.69 -14.13
CA SER A 265 8.00 -2.64 -14.95
C SER A 265 6.68 -2.05 -15.41
N GLY A 266 6.02 -1.22 -14.61
CA GLY A 266 4.87 -0.44 -15.04
C GLY A 266 5.17 0.41 -16.27
N LYS A 267 6.29 1.15 -16.22
CA LYS A 267 6.80 1.92 -17.36
C LYS A 267 7.01 1.06 -18.62
N ARG A 268 7.49 -0.18 -18.49
CA ARG A 268 7.74 -1.08 -19.63
C ARG A 268 6.47 -1.62 -20.26
N VAL A 269 5.38 -1.74 -19.50
CA VAL A 269 4.08 -2.21 -20.03
C VAL A 269 3.14 -1.06 -20.39
N GLY A 270 3.51 0.19 -20.08
CA GLY A 270 2.67 1.36 -20.33
C GLY A 270 1.56 1.54 -19.29
N ILE A 271 1.76 1.04 -18.08
CA ILE A 271 0.86 1.23 -16.94
C ILE A 271 1.56 2.11 -15.92
N ASP A 272 0.99 3.29 -15.66
CA ASP A 272 1.45 4.21 -14.65
C ASP A 272 0.79 3.84 -13.30
N VAL A 273 1.52 3.09 -12.46
CA VAL A 273 0.92 2.38 -11.31
C VAL A 273 0.47 3.28 -10.16
N TRP A 274 0.65 4.61 -10.28
CA TRP A 274 0.25 5.63 -9.32
C TRP A 274 -0.92 6.52 -9.81
N GLU A 275 -1.49 6.21 -10.97
CA GLU A 275 -2.41 7.11 -11.71
C GLU A 275 -3.80 7.30 -11.06
N SER A 276 -4.14 6.48 -10.06
CA SER A 276 -5.52 6.40 -9.54
C SER A 276 -5.98 7.52 -8.62
N SER A 277 -5.05 8.33 -8.09
CA SER A 277 -5.35 9.35 -7.08
C SER A 277 -5.25 10.78 -7.63
N VAL A 278 -5.04 10.91 -8.94
CA VAL A 278 -4.67 12.16 -9.61
C VAL A 278 -5.80 12.64 -10.52
N VAL A 279 -6.08 13.94 -10.53
CA VAL A 279 -7.06 14.57 -11.43
C VAL A 279 -6.55 14.43 -12.89
N PRO A 280 -7.42 14.17 -13.89
CA PRO A 280 -7.00 13.81 -15.25
C PRO A 280 -5.98 14.72 -15.95
N HIS A 281 -5.97 16.01 -15.64
CA HIS A 281 -5.05 16.97 -16.26
C HIS A 281 -3.66 16.99 -15.63
N VAL A 282 -3.51 16.50 -14.39
CA VAL A 282 -2.20 16.33 -13.72
C VAL A 282 -1.64 14.93 -13.96
N GLN A 283 -2.49 13.95 -14.30
CA GLN A 283 -2.08 12.57 -14.63
C GLN A 283 -1.01 12.53 -15.72
N GLU A 284 -1.23 13.21 -16.86
CA GLU A 284 -0.28 13.19 -17.98
C GLU A 284 1.05 13.88 -17.61
N PHE A 285 1.00 14.95 -16.81
CA PHE A 285 2.20 15.62 -16.32
C PHE A 285 3.02 14.71 -15.40
N ILE A 286 2.36 14.06 -14.43
CA ILE A 286 3.01 13.13 -13.51
C ILE A 286 3.58 11.94 -14.28
N ALA A 287 2.80 11.31 -15.16
CA ALA A 287 3.24 10.20 -16.00
C ALA A 287 4.48 10.57 -16.83
N ASN A 288 4.46 11.73 -17.50
CA ASN A 288 5.60 12.21 -18.28
C ASN A 288 6.82 12.50 -17.40
N THR A 289 6.61 13.09 -16.23
CA THR A 289 7.69 13.40 -15.29
C THR A 289 8.32 12.12 -14.75
N MET A 290 7.51 11.16 -14.29
CA MET A 290 7.97 9.84 -13.84
C MET A 290 8.76 9.12 -14.92
N ARG A 291 8.28 9.15 -16.18
CA ARG A 291 9.00 8.55 -17.31
C ARG A 291 10.37 9.18 -17.53
N ARG A 292 10.56 10.46 -17.23
CA ARG A 292 11.83 11.19 -17.41
C ARG A 292 12.78 11.01 -16.24
N THR A 293 12.28 10.94 -15.01
CA THR A 293 13.13 11.03 -13.80
C THR A 293 13.38 9.69 -13.11
N LEU A 294 12.56 8.66 -13.36
CA LEU A 294 12.83 7.31 -12.83
C LEU A 294 14.14 6.77 -13.43
N LYS A 295 15.10 6.42 -12.56
CA LYS A 295 16.39 5.80 -12.88
C LYS A 295 16.37 4.31 -12.49
N PRO A 296 15.97 3.37 -13.37
CA PRO A 296 15.62 1.98 -13.02
C PRO A 296 16.74 1.11 -12.43
N LYS A 297 17.98 1.59 -12.39
CA LYS A 297 19.14 0.89 -11.82
C LYS A 297 19.79 1.62 -10.63
N SER A 298 19.25 2.78 -10.24
CA SER A 298 19.75 3.58 -9.13
C SER A 298 19.26 3.04 -7.79
N PHE A 299 20.15 2.41 -7.01
CA PHE A 299 19.82 1.96 -5.66
C PHE A 299 19.57 3.14 -4.74
N ARG A 300 20.39 4.20 -4.81
CA ARG A 300 20.20 5.44 -4.05
C ARG A 300 18.80 6.06 -4.26
N GLN A 301 18.33 6.17 -5.50
CA GLN A 301 16.98 6.71 -5.77
C GLN A 301 15.88 5.79 -5.19
N ALA A 302 16.01 4.47 -5.39
CA ALA A 302 15.07 3.50 -4.85
C ALA A 302 15.00 3.53 -3.32
N SER A 303 16.16 3.69 -2.70
CA SER A 303 16.37 3.81 -1.26
C SER A 303 15.62 5.00 -0.66
N TRP A 304 15.86 6.20 -1.19
CA TRP A 304 15.17 7.41 -0.76
C TRP A 304 13.68 7.37 -1.05
N ARG A 305 13.28 6.85 -2.22
CA ARG A 305 11.87 6.67 -2.56
C ARG A 305 11.16 5.80 -1.54
N ALA A 306 11.72 4.65 -1.20
CA ALA A 306 11.11 3.76 -0.21
C ALA A 306 11.02 4.45 1.17
N LEU A 307 12.04 5.21 1.57
CA LEU A 307 12.07 5.88 2.86
C LEU A 307 11.00 6.95 2.97
N VAL A 308 10.88 7.78 1.94
CA VAL A 308 9.89 8.86 1.84
C VAL A 308 8.47 8.31 1.67
N SER A 309 8.31 7.18 0.99
CA SER A 309 7.01 6.50 0.90
C SER A 309 6.58 5.92 2.24
N ALA A 310 7.53 5.49 3.08
CA ALA A 310 7.25 5.00 4.43
C ALA A 310 6.93 6.13 5.42
N ASP A 311 7.65 7.25 5.34
CA ASP A 311 7.33 8.48 6.05
C ASP A 311 7.78 9.70 5.24
N TRP A 312 6.81 10.46 4.73
CA TRP A 312 7.09 11.63 3.88
C TRP A 312 7.97 12.67 4.57
N ARG A 313 7.99 12.71 5.91
CA ARG A 313 8.82 13.63 6.69
C ARG A 313 10.31 13.39 6.47
N LYS A 314 10.71 12.19 6.06
CA LYS A 314 12.11 11.88 5.71
C LYS A 314 12.61 12.63 4.49
N LEU A 315 11.72 13.24 3.70
CA LEU A 315 12.11 14.19 2.67
C LEU A 315 12.84 15.42 3.25
N ILE A 316 12.58 15.80 4.51
CA ILE A 316 13.21 16.96 5.16
C ILE A 316 14.72 16.74 5.32
N GLU A 317 15.11 15.51 5.66
CA GLU A 317 16.48 15.06 5.88
C GLU A 317 17.19 14.71 4.57
N ALA A 318 16.47 14.73 3.43
CA ALA A 318 17.00 14.28 2.16
C ALA A 318 17.96 15.30 1.51
N PRO A 319 19.01 14.82 0.82
CA PRO A 319 19.89 15.64 -0.01
C PRO A 319 19.12 16.50 -1.03
N ALA A 320 19.71 17.63 -1.44
CA ALA A 320 19.05 18.58 -2.33
C ALA A 320 18.62 17.98 -3.67
N ASP A 321 19.42 17.06 -4.22
CA ASP A 321 19.12 16.37 -5.48
C ASP A 321 17.93 15.40 -5.33
N ILE A 322 17.78 14.74 -4.17
CA ILE A 322 16.59 13.93 -3.84
C ILE A 322 15.36 14.82 -3.67
N ARG A 323 15.50 16.00 -3.04
CA ARG A 323 14.42 17.00 -2.89
C ARG A 323 14.10 17.74 -4.20
N GLN A 324 14.90 17.54 -5.24
CA GLN A 324 14.64 18.01 -6.59
C GLN A 324 14.03 16.92 -7.47
N ASP A 325 14.10 15.65 -7.07
CA ASP A 325 13.50 14.54 -7.80
C ASP A 325 11.97 14.60 -7.69
N PRO A 326 11.25 14.96 -8.77
CA PRO A 326 9.80 15.07 -8.73
C PRO A 326 9.13 13.74 -8.35
N PHE A 327 9.74 12.60 -8.69
CA PHE A 327 9.17 11.29 -8.43
C PHE A 327 9.13 10.95 -6.94
N ILE A 328 10.14 11.40 -6.18
CA ILE A 328 10.21 11.21 -4.74
C ILE A 328 9.35 12.27 -4.05
N VAL A 329 9.39 13.51 -4.51
CA VAL A 329 8.60 14.61 -3.95
C VAL A 329 7.10 14.40 -4.13
N PHE A 330 6.63 13.92 -5.30
CA PHE A 330 5.20 13.68 -5.52
C PHE A 330 4.64 12.60 -4.60
N ALA A 331 5.38 11.50 -4.40
CA ALA A 331 4.99 10.46 -3.44
C ALA A 331 4.89 11.04 -2.02
N ALA A 332 5.80 11.94 -1.64
CA ALA A 332 5.75 12.65 -0.36
C ALA A 332 4.53 13.58 -0.26
N MET A 333 4.20 14.28 -1.35
CA MET A 333 3.04 15.18 -1.41
C MET A 333 1.73 14.41 -1.27
N GLU A 334 1.56 13.29 -1.96
CA GLU A 334 0.38 12.45 -1.85
C GLU A 334 0.19 11.93 -0.42
N ALA A 335 1.26 11.44 0.21
CA ALA A 335 1.23 10.96 1.60
C ALA A 335 1.04 12.08 2.64
N SER A 336 1.18 13.35 2.26
CA SER A 336 1.13 14.50 3.17
C SER A 336 0.03 15.50 2.84
N SER A 337 -0.86 15.18 1.89
CA SER A 337 -1.86 16.12 1.38
C SER A 337 -1.21 17.46 0.96
N GLY A 338 -0.15 17.37 0.15
CA GLY A 338 0.58 18.50 -0.41
C GLY A 338 1.61 19.16 0.53
N LEU A 339 1.56 18.92 1.84
CA LEU A 339 2.42 19.60 2.83
C LEU A 339 3.93 19.36 2.64
N ALA A 340 4.33 18.26 2.00
CA ALA A 340 5.73 17.96 1.70
C ALA A 340 6.33 18.91 0.65
N PHE A 341 5.50 19.60 -0.14
CA PHE A 341 5.93 20.48 -1.23
C PHE A 341 6.88 21.59 -0.75
N ARG A 342 6.70 22.12 0.47
CA ARG A 342 7.59 23.13 1.07
C ARG A 342 9.04 22.66 1.24
N HIS A 343 9.27 21.35 1.30
CA HIS A 343 10.60 20.76 1.46
C HIS A 343 11.29 20.49 0.12
N ALA A 344 10.56 20.58 -0.99
CA ALA A 344 11.14 20.52 -2.32
C ALA A 344 12.08 21.71 -2.59
N THR A 345 13.01 21.50 -3.52
CA THR A 345 13.90 22.57 -3.98
C THR A 345 13.12 23.73 -4.62
N GLU A 346 13.70 24.93 -4.60
CA GLU A 346 13.08 26.12 -5.22
C GLU A 346 12.76 25.90 -6.70
N ALA A 347 13.64 25.20 -7.43
CA ALA A 347 13.42 24.87 -8.83
C ALA A 347 12.13 24.06 -9.04
N LEU A 348 11.89 23.05 -8.20
CA LEU A 348 10.69 22.23 -8.29
C LEU A 348 9.44 22.98 -7.79
N ARG A 349 9.59 23.85 -6.78
CA ARG A 349 8.50 24.71 -6.31
C ARG A 349 8.08 25.77 -7.31
N SER A 350 9.00 26.20 -8.17
CA SER A 350 8.74 27.15 -9.25
C SER A 350 8.11 26.50 -10.48
N ASP A 351 8.10 25.17 -10.59
CA ASP A 351 7.42 24.46 -11.67
C ASP A 351 5.90 24.58 -11.49
N ARG A 352 5.24 25.15 -12.50
CA ARG A 352 3.80 25.42 -12.49
C ARG A 352 2.97 24.16 -12.24
N ASN A 353 3.32 23.05 -12.88
CA ASN A 353 2.53 21.84 -12.79
C ASN A 353 2.74 21.15 -11.43
N CYS A 354 3.96 21.21 -10.88
CA CYS A 354 4.25 20.77 -9.51
C CYS A 354 3.47 21.58 -8.47
N ALA A 355 3.44 22.92 -8.62
CA ALA A 355 2.71 23.79 -7.69
C ALA A 355 1.18 23.60 -7.78
N LEU A 356 0.64 23.40 -8.98
CA LEU A 356 -0.78 23.06 -9.17
C LEU A 356 -1.12 21.75 -8.47
N TRP A 357 -0.30 20.72 -8.65
CA TRP A 357 -0.50 19.44 -7.99
C TRP A 357 -0.49 19.56 -6.45
N ALA A 358 0.42 20.34 -5.89
CA ALA A 358 0.46 20.60 -4.45
C ALA A 358 -0.83 21.23 -3.94
N SER A 359 -1.33 22.24 -4.67
CA SER A 359 -2.57 22.94 -4.32
C SER A 359 -3.80 22.03 -4.41
N GLU A 360 -3.87 21.11 -5.38
CA GLU A 360 -4.98 20.16 -5.49
C GLU A 360 -5.04 19.18 -4.33
N LEU A 361 -3.88 18.79 -3.80
CA LEU A 361 -3.77 17.93 -2.62
C LEU A 361 -4.06 18.68 -1.30
N GLY A 362 -4.25 20.00 -1.35
CA GLY A 362 -4.55 20.86 -0.19
C GLY A 362 -3.31 21.44 0.51
N GLY A 363 -2.16 21.44 -0.16
CA GLY A 363 -0.86 21.91 0.36
C GLY A 363 -0.47 23.33 0.02
#